data_AF-A0A0E0MRB2-F1
#
_entry.id   AF-A0A0E0MRB2-F1
#
_cell.length_a   1.000
_cell.length_b   1.000
_cell.length_c   1.000
_cell.angle_alpha   90.00
_cell.angle_beta   90.00
_cell.angle_gamma   90.00
#
_symmetry.space_group_name_H-M   'P 1'
#
loop_
_entity.id
_entity.type
_entity.pdbx_description
1 polymer ?
#
loop_
_entity_poly.entity_id
_entity_poly.type
_entity_poly.pdbx_seq_one_letter_code
_entity_poly.pdbx_strand_id
1 'polypeptide(L)'
;MKELEYCEEIKNLRIELAQKAKEIESLKKLNKEVEAKGESSPKNREKEDFLARMLQLEKELYEKHQLELEVTQLNGTLQVMKHLEGDDDGDIHDKMEKLSGRLERKKECLEELSRELLKKERESNDELQEARKELIMLKQQLQVMKYLDKMEKLSEILECEKKRLEELSGELVKKERESNDELQEARKELTMEVVDDDDTKLRHLWIEYGDDVCNAVKTALSEVNEYNASGRYVVPELWNFRKGRKATMKEVLKYIFGQIETTSKRRRP
;
A
#
# COMPACT_ATOMS: atom_id res chain seq x y z
N MET A 1 32.79 -40.78 -46.19
CA MET A 1 32.51 -40.21 -44.85
C MET A 1 32.55 -38.70 -44.88
N LYS A 2 33.69 -38.06 -45.18
CA LYS A 2 33.84 -36.58 -45.22
C LYS A 2 32.86 -35.83 -46.15
N GLU A 3 32.52 -36.37 -47.32
CA GLU A 3 31.56 -35.73 -48.25
C GLU A 3 30.10 -35.77 -47.75
N LEU A 4 29.75 -36.80 -46.98
CA LEU A 4 28.43 -36.95 -46.35
C LEU A 4 28.27 -35.98 -45.19
N GLU A 5 29.31 -35.84 -44.36
CA GLU A 5 29.38 -34.85 -43.27
C GLU A 5 29.25 -33.41 -43.82
N TYR A 6 29.95 -33.10 -44.91
CA TYR A 6 29.85 -31.79 -45.57
C TYR A 6 28.46 -31.50 -46.15
N CYS A 7 27.78 -32.51 -46.69
CA CYS A 7 26.40 -32.38 -47.16
C CYS A 7 25.41 -32.13 -46.01
N GLU A 8 25.65 -32.74 -44.85
CA GLU A 8 24.84 -32.55 -43.64
C GLU A 8 25.00 -31.11 -43.11
N GLU A 9 26.24 -30.62 -43.04
CA GLU A 9 26.55 -29.24 -42.61
C GLU A 9 25.92 -28.20 -43.52
N ILE A 10 25.98 -28.38 -44.86
CA ILE A 10 25.34 -27.47 -45.81
C ILE A 10 23.82 -27.45 -45.64
N LYS A 11 23.19 -28.60 -45.38
CA LYS A 11 21.73 -28.66 -45.12
C LYS A 11 21.38 -27.90 -43.85
N ASN A 12 22.15 -28.08 -42.79
CA ASN A 12 21.94 -27.40 -41.51
C ASN A 12 22.11 -25.87 -41.66
N LEU A 13 23.16 -25.42 -42.37
CA LEU A 13 23.37 -24.00 -42.65
C LEU A 13 22.22 -23.39 -43.48
N ARG A 14 21.67 -24.13 -44.44
CA ARG A 14 20.51 -23.66 -45.23
C ARG A 14 19.26 -23.50 -44.37
N ILE A 15 19.03 -24.42 -43.42
CA ILE A 15 17.91 -24.34 -42.48
C ILE A 15 18.08 -23.12 -41.57
N GLU A 16 19.28 -22.90 -41.04
CA GLU A 16 19.58 -21.75 -40.17
C GLU A 16 19.45 -20.43 -40.93
N LEU A 17 19.93 -20.34 -42.16
CA LEU A 17 19.75 -19.16 -43.01
C LEU A 17 18.27 -18.87 -43.31
N ALA A 18 17.47 -19.91 -43.57
CA ALA A 18 16.03 -19.74 -43.79
C ALA A 18 15.30 -19.28 -42.51
N GLN A 19 15.74 -19.74 -41.33
CA GLN A 19 15.23 -19.27 -40.04
C GLN A 19 15.60 -17.80 -39.80
N LYS A 20 16.87 -17.42 -40.01
CA LYS A 20 17.31 -16.02 -39.87
C LYS A 20 16.62 -15.09 -40.85
N ALA A 21 16.34 -15.53 -42.08
CA ALA A 21 15.60 -14.73 -43.05
C ALA A 21 14.16 -14.42 -42.57
N LYS A 22 13.46 -15.41 -42.00
CA LYS A 22 12.12 -15.22 -41.41
C LYS A 22 12.14 -14.29 -40.20
N GLU A 23 13.18 -14.38 -39.39
CA GLU A 23 13.37 -13.51 -38.22
C GLU A 23 13.63 -12.06 -38.63
N ILE A 24 14.49 -11.83 -39.63
CA ILE A 24 14.72 -10.50 -40.21
C ILE A 24 13.43 -9.89 -40.78
N GLU A 25 12.60 -10.68 -41.46
CA GLU A 25 11.33 -10.21 -42.00
C GLU A 25 10.34 -9.83 -40.89
N SER A 26 10.27 -10.63 -39.82
CA SER A 26 9.47 -10.30 -38.63
C SER A 26 9.96 -9.04 -37.93
N LEU A 27 11.27 -8.87 -37.77
CA LEU A 27 11.87 -7.66 -37.19
C LEU A 27 11.59 -6.42 -38.05
N LYS A 28 11.67 -6.52 -39.39
CA LYS A 28 11.30 -5.43 -40.30
C LYS A 28 9.84 -5.01 -40.14
N LYS A 29 8.94 -5.98 -39.95
CA LYS A 29 7.52 -5.70 -39.72
C LYS A 29 7.30 -5.01 -38.37
N LEU A 30 7.95 -5.51 -37.31
CA LEU A 30 7.88 -4.92 -35.97
C LEU A 30 8.43 -3.47 -35.99
N ASN A 31 9.53 -3.21 -36.70
CA ASN A 31 10.13 -1.89 -36.77
C ASN A 31 9.21 -0.88 -37.48
N LYS A 32 8.54 -1.28 -38.57
CA LYS A 32 7.52 -0.45 -39.23
C LYS A 32 6.32 -0.15 -38.32
N GLU A 33 5.90 -1.11 -37.50
CA GLU A 33 4.82 -0.91 -36.52
C GLU A 33 5.24 0.04 -35.38
N VAL A 34 6.51 -0.02 -34.96
CA VAL A 34 7.07 0.91 -33.95
C VAL A 34 7.20 2.32 -34.52
N GLU A 35 7.67 2.48 -35.76
CA GLU A 35 7.74 3.77 -36.46
C GLU A 35 6.34 4.40 -36.60
N ALA A 36 5.34 3.63 -37.05
CA ALA A 36 3.95 4.10 -37.15
C ALA A 36 3.30 4.44 -35.78
N LYS A 37 3.68 3.74 -34.71
CA LYS A 37 3.26 4.06 -33.33
C LYS A 37 3.97 5.30 -32.78
N GLY A 38 5.20 5.56 -33.21
CA GLY A 38 5.96 6.76 -32.87
C GLY A 38 5.27 8.02 -33.41
N GLU A 39 4.88 8.01 -34.68
CA GLU A 39 4.19 9.14 -35.33
C GLU A 39 2.74 9.35 -34.86
N SER A 40 2.04 8.30 -34.44
CA SER A 40 0.62 8.40 -34.03
C SER A 40 0.36 8.54 -32.53
N SER A 41 1.40 8.59 -31.70
CA SER A 41 1.22 8.72 -30.26
C SER A 41 0.56 10.07 -29.89
N PRO A 42 -0.44 10.09 -28.97
CA PRO A 42 -1.11 11.32 -28.58
C PRO A 42 -0.13 12.39 -28.04
N LYS A 43 0.95 11.95 -27.37
CA LYS A 43 2.04 12.83 -26.94
C LYS A 43 2.78 13.54 -28.07
N ASN A 44 2.89 12.94 -29.26
CA ASN A 44 3.53 13.61 -30.39
C ASN A 44 2.59 14.59 -31.08
N ARG A 45 1.30 14.26 -31.17
CA ARG A 45 0.27 15.20 -31.67
C ARG A 45 0.19 16.47 -30.82
N GLU A 46 0.17 16.33 -29.49
CA GLU A 46 0.16 17.48 -28.57
C GLU A 46 1.41 18.36 -28.71
N LYS A 47 2.58 17.74 -28.96
CA LYS A 47 3.83 18.49 -29.22
C LYS A 47 3.78 19.23 -30.55
N GLU A 48 3.26 18.59 -31.60
CA GLU A 48 3.10 19.21 -32.91
C GLU A 48 2.13 20.41 -32.83
N ASP A 49 1.02 20.25 -32.13
CA ASP A 49 0.06 21.33 -31.88
C ASP A 49 0.70 22.50 -31.10
N PHE A 50 1.52 22.19 -30.09
CA PHE A 50 2.25 23.22 -29.35
C PHE A 50 3.26 23.97 -30.22
N LEU A 51 4.02 23.25 -31.05
CA LEU A 51 4.97 23.86 -32.00
C LEU A 51 4.26 24.73 -33.03
N ALA A 52 3.10 24.29 -33.53
CA ALA A 52 2.29 25.08 -34.45
C ALA A 52 1.80 26.39 -33.81
N ARG A 53 1.34 26.34 -32.55
CA ARG A 53 0.94 27.54 -31.79
C ARG A 53 2.12 28.49 -31.55
N MET A 54 3.29 27.96 -31.19
CA MET A 54 4.49 28.76 -30.98
C MET A 54 4.90 29.50 -32.25
N LEU A 55 4.94 28.79 -33.39
CA LEU A 55 5.27 29.39 -34.68
C LEU A 55 4.27 30.49 -35.08
N GLN A 56 2.98 30.30 -34.76
CA GLN A 56 1.95 31.32 -35.02
C GLN A 56 2.17 32.58 -34.16
N LEU A 57 2.49 32.42 -32.88
CA LEU A 57 2.81 33.55 -31.99
C LEU A 57 4.07 34.30 -32.44
N GLU A 58 5.09 33.59 -32.92
CA GLU A 58 6.29 34.22 -33.48
C GLU A 58 5.98 35.11 -34.69
N LYS A 59 5.06 34.66 -35.57
CA LYS A 59 4.60 35.47 -36.71
C LYS A 59 3.82 36.71 -36.25
N GLU A 60 2.88 36.57 -35.32
CA GLU A 60 2.11 37.69 -34.79
C GLU A 60 3.02 38.73 -34.07
N LEU A 61 4.05 38.27 -33.35
CA LEU A 61 5.06 39.14 -32.76
C LEU A 61 5.88 39.89 -33.81
N TYR A 62 6.25 39.21 -34.90
CA TYR A 62 6.94 39.84 -36.02
C TYR A 62 6.06 40.91 -36.69
N GLU A 63 4.78 40.62 -36.93
CA GLU A 63 3.81 41.57 -37.48
C GLU A 63 3.64 42.79 -36.58
N LYS A 64 3.54 42.58 -35.27
CA LYS A 64 3.51 43.67 -34.29
C LYS A 64 4.75 44.56 -34.41
N HIS A 65 5.94 43.95 -34.48
CA HIS A 65 7.18 44.70 -34.62
C HIS A 65 7.24 45.52 -35.92
N GLN A 66 6.73 44.99 -37.03
CA GLN A 66 6.62 45.73 -38.28
C GLN A 66 5.68 46.94 -38.16
N LEU A 67 4.53 46.78 -37.50
CA LEU A 67 3.60 47.88 -37.24
C LEU A 67 4.22 48.98 -36.36
N GLU A 68 4.99 48.61 -35.32
CA GLU A 68 5.71 49.57 -34.47
C GLU A 68 6.72 50.41 -35.28
N LEU A 69 7.46 49.76 -36.18
CA LEU A 69 8.39 50.44 -37.09
C LEU A 69 7.65 51.39 -38.03
N GLU A 70 6.54 50.95 -38.63
CA GLU A 70 5.75 51.79 -39.55
C GLU A 70 5.14 52.99 -38.83
N VAL A 71 4.56 52.81 -37.63
CA VAL A 71 4.06 53.91 -36.79
C VAL A 71 5.17 54.91 -36.50
N THR A 72 6.37 54.44 -36.16
CA THR A 72 7.52 55.30 -35.87
C THR A 72 7.96 56.10 -37.11
N GLN A 73 8.04 55.44 -38.27
CA GLN A 73 8.40 56.08 -39.55
C GLN A 73 7.38 57.14 -39.99
N LEU A 74 6.09 56.82 -39.89
CA LEU A 74 5.00 57.74 -40.22
C LEU A 74 5.00 58.95 -39.30
N ASN A 75 5.20 58.72 -38.00
CA ASN A 75 5.28 59.80 -37.00
C ASN A 75 6.48 60.73 -37.27
N GLY A 76 7.65 60.17 -37.58
CA GLY A 76 8.83 60.96 -37.95
C GLY A 76 8.64 61.76 -39.23
N THR A 77 8.01 61.16 -40.25
CA THR A 77 7.69 61.85 -41.51
C THR A 77 6.72 63.02 -41.28
N LEU A 78 5.70 62.80 -40.45
CA LEU A 78 4.74 63.84 -40.08
C LEU A 78 5.41 65.00 -39.34
N GLN A 79 6.34 64.70 -38.44
CA GLN A 79 7.10 65.71 -37.70
C GLN A 79 7.96 66.58 -38.63
N VAL A 80 8.61 65.97 -39.63
CA VAL A 80 9.37 66.71 -40.65
C VAL A 80 8.46 67.61 -41.48
N MET A 81 7.30 67.10 -41.94
CA MET A 81 6.34 67.89 -42.72
C MET A 81 5.80 69.09 -41.95
N LYS A 82 5.56 68.94 -40.64
CA LYS A 82 5.14 70.03 -39.76
C LYS A 82 6.15 71.18 -39.68
N HIS A 83 7.45 70.90 -39.88
CA HIS A 83 8.49 71.93 -39.93
C HIS A 83 8.63 72.59 -41.31
N LEU A 84 8.01 72.01 -42.35
CA LEU A 84 8.01 72.52 -43.72
C LEU A 84 6.74 73.31 -44.07
N GLU A 85 5.77 73.37 -43.15
CA GLU A 85 4.48 74.06 -43.33
C GLU A 85 4.68 75.59 -43.28
N GLY A 86 4.31 76.27 -44.38
CA GLY A 86 4.19 77.73 -44.46
C GLY A 86 2.73 78.16 -44.63
N ASP A 87 2.44 79.44 -44.42
CA ASP A 87 1.06 79.97 -44.28
C ASP A 87 0.14 79.83 -45.52
N ASP A 88 0.64 79.40 -46.69
CA ASP A 88 -0.13 79.34 -47.95
C ASP A 88 0.05 78.01 -48.75
N ASP A 89 0.56 76.94 -48.11
CA ASP A 89 0.96 75.70 -48.80
C ASP A 89 -0.07 74.54 -48.63
N GLY A 90 -1.26 74.73 -49.22
CA GLY A 90 -2.40 73.79 -49.09
C GLY A 90 -2.09 72.34 -49.48
N ASP A 91 -1.18 72.12 -50.44
CA ASP A 91 -0.73 70.78 -50.85
C ASP A 91 0.03 70.02 -49.74
N ILE A 92 0.75 70.75 -48.87
CA ILE A 92 1.44 70.17 -47.71
C ILE A 92 0.40 69.78 -46.65
N HIS A 93 -0.60 70.62 -46.44
CA HIS A 93 -1.66 70.38 -45.47
C HIS A 93 -2.46 69.11 -45.81
N ASP A 94 -2.90 68.97 -47.07
CA ASP A 94 -3.60 67.78 -47.57
C ASP A 94 -2.79 66.47 -47.40
N LYS A 95 -1.47 66.54 -47.62
CA LYS A 95 -0.58 65.38 -47.41
C LYS A 95 -0.43 65.06 -45.93
N MET A 96 -0.32 66.08 -45.09
CA MET A 96 -0.20 65.93 -43.65
C MET A 96 -1.47 65.33 -43.03
N GLU A 97 -2.65 65.71 -43.51
CA GLU A 97 -3.93 65.13 -43.07
C GLU A 97 -4.02 63.65 -43.47
N LYS A 98 -3.70 63.30 -44.72
CA LYS A 98 -3.68 61.91 -45.19
C LYS A 98 -2.70 61.03 -44.41
N LEU A 99 -1.50 61.55 -44.12
CA LEU A 99 -0.50 60.84 -43.30
C LEU A 99 -0.95 60.69 -41.85
N SER A 100 -1.58 61.72 -41.27
CA SER A 100 -2.16 61.64 -39.92
C SER A 100 -3.22 60.55 -39.84
N GLY A 101 -4.14 60.49 -40.82
CA GLY A 101 -5.15 59.43 -40.88
C GLY A 101 -4.55 58.03 -41.05
N ARG A 102 -3.45 57.88 -41.81
CA ARG A 102 -2.74 56.59 -41.93
C ARG A 102 -2.02 56.20 -40.64
N LEU A 103 -1.37 57.17 -39.98
CA LEU A 103 -0.69 56.97 -38.70
C LEU A 103 -1.68 56.49 -37.63
N GLU A 104 -2.85 57.14 -37.54
CA GLU A 104 -3.84 56.79 -36.52
C GLU A 104 -4.39 55.38 -36.72
N ARG A 105 -4.76 55.02 -37.95
CA ARG A 105 -5.16 53.63 -38.27
C ARG A 105 -4.09 52.61 -37.92
N LYS A 106 -2.81 52.92 -38.16
CA LYS A 106 -1.70 52.01 -37.84
C LYS A 106 -1.48 51.86 -36.34
N LYS A 107 -1.67 52.93 -35.55
CA LYS A 107 -1.69 52.86 -34.09
C LYS A 107 -2.85 52.01 -33.59
N GLU A 108 -4.05 52.21 -34.12
CA GLU A 108 -5.22 51.39 -33.77
C GLU A 108 -4.97 49.90 -34.04
N CYS A 109 -4.45 49.53 -35.22
CA CYS A 109 -4.07 48.15 -35.53
C CYS A 109 -3.01 47.59 -34.57
N LEU A 110 -2.00 48.39 -34.23
CA LEU A 110 -0.94 47.99 -33.30
C LEU A 110 -1.47 47.75 -31.87
N GLU A 111 -2.38 48.62 -31.42
CA GLU A 111 -3.04 48.48 -30.11
C GLU A 111 -3.95 47.25 -30.06
N GLU A 112 -4.70 46.99 -31.13
CA GLU A 112 -5.54 45.81 -31.26
C GLU A 112 -4.72 44.51 -31.18
N LEU A 113 -3.67 44.40 -32.00
CA LEU A 113 -2.78 43.24 -31.99
C LEU A 113 -2.07 43.06 -30.63
N SER A 114 -1.63 44.17 -30.02
CA SER A 114 -1.01 44.12 -28.68
C SER A 114 -1.99 43.64 -27.61
N ARG A 115 -3.25 44.04 -27.69
CA ARG A 115 -4.30 43.61 -26.76
C ARG A 115 -4.62 42.13 -26.92
N GLU A 116 -4.66 41.64 -28.16
CA GLU A 116 -4.89 40.22 -28.45
C GLU A 116 -3.74 39.34 -27.94
N LEU A 117 -2.48 39.72 -28.21
CA LEU A 117 -1.30 38.99 -27.73
C LEU A 117 -1.24 38.94 -26.20
N LEU A 118 -1.62 40.03 -25.52
CA LEU A 118 -1.67 40.06 -24.07
C LEU A 118 -2.75 39.14 -23.50
N LYS A 119 -3.89 39.00 -24.20
CA LYS A 119 -4.93 38.04 -23.83
C LYS A 119 -4.42 36.60 -23.96
N LYS A 120 -3.78 36.26 -25.09
CA LYS A 120 -3.18 34.93 -25.34
C LYS A 120 -2.11 34.60 -24.29
N GLU A 121 -1.29 35.57 -23.90
CA GLU A 121 -0.27 35.41 -22.86
C GLU A 121 -0.89 35.06 -21.51
N ARG A 122 -1.92 35.81 -21.08
CA ARG A 122 -2.62 35.55 -19.82
C ARG A 122 -3.25 34.16 -19.79
N GLU A 123 -3.97 33.79 -20.85
CA GLU A 123 -4.61 32.48 -20.98
C GLU A 123 -3.57 31.34 -20.90
N SER A 124 -2.45 31.46 -21.64
CA SER A 124 -1.38 30.46 -21.60
C SER A 124 -0.68 30.39 -20.24
N ASN A 125 -0.49 31.53 -19.57
CA ASN A 125 0.10 31.54 -18.24
C ASN A 125 -0.84 30.92 -17.20
N ASP A 126 -2.15 31.18 -17.28
CA ASP A 126 -3.14 30.55 -16.40
C ASP A 126 -3.16 29.02 -16.57
N GLU A 127 -3.16 28.52 -17.82
CA GLU A 127 -3.03 27.08 -18.12
C GLU A 127 -1.75 26.48 -17.51
N LEU A 128 -0.61 27.19 -17.65
CA LEU A 128 0.68 26.76 -17.10
C LEU A 128 0.67 26.73 -15.57
N GLN A 129 0.03 27.71 -14.92
CA GLN A 129 -0.08 27.76 -13.46
C GLN A 129 -0.96 26.63 -12.94
N GLU A 130 -2.08 26.32 -13.59
CA GLU A 130 -2.93 25.18 -13.21
C GLU A 130 -2.17 23.85 -13.34
N ALA A 131 -1.50 23.62 -14.47
CA ALA A 131 -0.68 22.42 -14.67
C ALA A 131 0.42 22.27 -13.60
N ARG A 132 1.05 23.37 -13.18
CA ARG A 132 2.04 23.37 -12.08
C ARG A 132 1.42 23.01 -10.74
N LYS A 133 0.23 23.56 -10.42
CA LYS A 133 -0.49 23.21 -9.19
C LYS A 133 -0.81 21.72 -9.13
N GLU A 134 -1.33 21.17 -10.23
CA GLU A 134 -1.62 19.73 -10.33
C GLU A 134 -0.38 18.87 -10.12
N LEU A 135 0.74 19.22 -10.75
CA LEU A 135 2.00 18.47 -10.62
C LEU A 135 2.55 18.50 -9.18
N ILE A 136 2.41 19.62 -8.48
CA ILE A 136 2.79 19.74 -7.07
C ILE A 136 1.90 18.83 -6.19
N MET A 137 0.58 18.84 -6.42
CA MET A 137 -0.34 17.97 -5.69
C MET A 137 -0.02 16.49 -5.93
N LEU A 138 0.20 16.07 -7.17
CA LEU A 138 0.57 14.70 -7.51
C LEU A 138 1.88 14.27 -6.84
N LYS A 139 2.89 15.17 -6.79
CA LYS A 139 4.16 14.89 -6.10
C LYS A 139 3.95 14.66 -4.59
N GLN A 140 3.09 15.45 -3.95
CA GLN A 140 2.75 15.28 -2.53
C GLN A 140 2.00 13.95 -2.30
N GLN A 141 1.04 13.62 -3.15
CA GLN A 141 0.31 12.34 -3.08
C GLN A 141 1.24 11.13 -3.25
N LEU A 142 2.19 11.19 -4.18
CA LEU A 142 3.21 10.15 -4.36
C LEU A 142 4.10 9.96 -3.12
N GLN A 143 4.39 11.04 -2.39
CA GLN A 143 5.13 10.93 -1.13
C GLN A 143 4.30 10.18 -0.08
N VAL A 144 3.02 10.54 0.09
CA VAL A 144 2.10 9.84 1.00
C VAL A 144 1.99 8.36 0.65
N MET A 145 1.83 8.02 -0.64
CA MET A 145 1.74 6.63 -1.11
C MET A 145 3.00 5.82 -0.75
N LYS A 146 4.20 6.40 -0.87
CA LYS A 146 5.44 5.74 -0.45
C LYS A 146 5.51 5.46 1.05
N TYR A 147 4.93 6.32 1.89
CA TYR A 147 4.84 6.06 3.33
C TYR A 147 3.81 4.99 3.65
N LEU A 148 2.66 4.99 2.97
CA LEU A 148 1.63 3.97 3.14
C LEU A 148 2.14 2.57 2.77
N ASP A 149 2.85 2.42 1.65
CA ASP A 149 3.44 1.14 1.22
C ASP A 149 4.45 0.58 2.24
N LYS A 150 5.19 1.47 2.93
CA LYS A 150 6.08 1.08 4.04
C LYS A 150 5.31 0.66 5.28
N MET A 151 4.23 1.37 5.61
CA MET A 151 3.37 1.05 6.75
C MET A 151 2.67 -0.29 6.57
N GLU A 152 2.21 -0.60 5.37
CA GLU A 152 1.57 -1.89 5.03
C GLU A 152 2.55 -3.06 5.28
N LYS A 153 3.79 -2.96 4.79
CA LYS A 153 4.85 -3.95 5.05
C LYS A 153 5.16 -4.12 6.54
N LEU A 154 5.18 -3.03 7.30
CA LEU A 154 5.39 -3.10 8.75
C LEU A 154 4.20 -3.78 9.45
N SER A 155 2.98 -3.54 8.99
CA SER A 155 1.77 -4.19 9.52
C SER A 155 1.82 -5.70 9.32
N GLU A 156 2.24 -6.18 8.14
CA GLU A 156 2.39 -7.61 7.85
C GLU A 156 3.43 -8.27 8.78
N ILE A 157 4.58 -7.63 8.99
CA ILE A 157 5.63 -8.14 9.90
C ILE A 157 5.09 -8.23 11.33
N LEU A 158 4.38 -7.19 11.79
CA LEU A 158 3.84 -7.13 13.14
C LEU A 158 2.78 -8.22 13.38
N GLU A 159 1.95 -8.51 12.38
CA GLU A 159 0.96 -9.58 12.45
C GLU A 159 1.61 -10.98 12.45
N CYS A 160 2.69 -11.17 11.69
CA CYS A 160 3.49 -12.40 11.73
C CYS A 160 4.10 -12.63 13.11
N GLU A 161 4.73 -11.61 13.69
CA GLU A 161 5.37 -11.72 15.00
C GLU A 161 4.34 -11.95 16.12
N LYS A 162 3.16 -11.34 16.01
CA LYS A 162 2.04 -11.60 16.91
C LYS A 162 1.64 -13.07 16.91
N LYS A 163 1.43 -13.68 15.73
CA LYS A 163 1.08 -15.11 15.61
C LYS A 163 2.15 -16.01 16.24
N ARG A 164 3.42 -15.71 15.98
CA ARG A 164 4.56 -16.44 16.56
C ARG A 164 4.57 -16.37 18.09
N LEU A 165 4.29 -15.20 18.67
CA LEU A 165 4.19 -15.03 20.13
C LEU A 165 3.00 -15.79 20.72
N GLU A 166 1.85 -15.82 20.03
CA GLU A 166 0.68 -16.60 20.45
C GLU A 166 0.98 -18.11 20.45
N GLU A 167 1.67 -18.61 19.42
CA GLU A 167 2.11 -20.02 19.34
C GLU A 167 3.08 -20.37 20.46
N LEU A 168 4.15 -19.58 20.65
CA LEU A 168 5.13 -19.77 21.74
C LEU A 168 4.46 -19.73 23.12
N SER A 169 3.54 -18.81 23.34
CA SER A 169 2.77 -18.73 24.59
C SER A 169 1.94 -20.00 24.81
N GLY A 170 1.27 -20.48 23.76
CA GLY A 170 0.51 -21.73 23.81
C GLY A 170 1.37 -22.96 24.11
N GLU A 171 2.57 -23.05 23.53
CA GLU A 171 3.53 -24.12 23.82
C GLU A 171 4.05 -24.05 25.26
N LEU A 172 4.35 -22.85 25.75
CA LEU A 172 4.84 -22.66 27.12
C LEU A 172 3.79 -23.12 28.14
N VAL A 173 2.52 -22.77 27.92
CA VAL A 173 1.40 -23.23 28.78
C VAL A 173 1.25 -24.75 28.77
N LYS A 174 1.47 -25.42 27.62
CA LYS A 174 1.45 -26.89 27.56
C LYS A 174 2.58 -27.50 28.38
N LYS A 175 3.82 -27.03 28.17
CA LYS A 175 5.00 -27.52 28.91
C LYS A 175 4.88 -27.28 30.41
N GLU A 176 4.35 -26.14 30.82
CA GLU A 176 4.13 -25.83 32.24
C GLU A 176 3.14 -26.83 32.85
N ARG A 177 2.03 -27.14 32.17
CA ARG A 177 1.07 -28.15 32.63
C ARG A 177 1.68 -29.55 32.70
N GLU A 178 2.37 -29.97 31.65
CA GLU A 178 3.05 -31.28 31.60
C GLU A 178 4.04 -31.42 32.77
N SER A 179 4.88 -30.40 32.99
CA SER A 179 5.82 -30.40 34.11
C SER A 179 5.12 -30.41 35.47
N ASN A 180 3.98 -29.72 35.61
CA ASN A 180 3.23 -29.70 36.86
C ASN A 180 2.52 -31.04 37.13
N ASP A 181 2.02 -31.71 36.08
CA ASP A 181 1.44 -33.05 36.16
C ASP A 181 2.52 -34.08 36.56
N GLU A 182 3.71 -34.02 35.95
CA GLU A 182 4.87 -34.85 36.33
C GLU A 182 5.26 -34.63 37.80
N LEU A 183 5.32 -33.38 38.26
CA LEU A 183 5.59 -33.06 39.66
C LEU A 183 4.50 -33.59 40.60
N GLN A 184 3.23 -33.57 40.17
CA GLN A 184 2.14 -34.11 40.96
C GLN A 184 2.24 -35.63 41.10
N GLU A 185 2.57 -36.35 40.02
CA GLU A 185 2.79 -37.80 40.08
C GLU A 185 4.00 -38.15 40.95
N ALA A 186 5.14 -37.46 40.80
CA ALA A 186 6.31 -37.66 41.65
C ALA A 186 6.00 -37.41 43.13
N ARG A 187 5.17 -36.41 43.45
CA ARG A 187 4.71 -36.13 44.83
C ARG A 187 3.83 -37.25 45.38
N LYS A 188 2.94 -37.82 44.57
CA LYS A 188 2.10 -38.95 44.99
C LYS A 188 2.97 -40.16 45.32
N GLU A 189 3.92 -40.51 44.46
CA GLU A 189 4.84 -41.63 44.70
C GLU A 189 5.62 -41.46 46.01
N LEU A 190 6.07 -40.24 46.31
CA LEU A 190 6.79 -39.94 47.56
C LEU A 190 5.90 -39.98 48.81
N THR A 191 4.60 -39.68 48.69
CA THR A 191 3.67 -39.53 49.84
C THR A 191 2.77 -40.75 50.07
N MET A 192 2.80 -41.74 49.17
CA MET A 192 2.15 -43.02 49.39
C MET A 192 2.86 -43.78 50.51
N GLU A 193 2.20 -43.91 51.65
CA GLU A 193 2.66 -44.75 52.75
C GLU A 193 2.25 -46.20 52.50
N VAL A 194 3.20 -47.14 52.52
CA VAL A 194 2.90 -48.57 52.50
C VAL A 194 2.55 -49.00 53.93
N VAL A 195 1.40 -49.66 54.10
CA VAL A 195 1.00 -50.22 55.39
C VAL A 195 1.97 -51.36 55.74
N ASP A 196 2.75 -51.18 56.80
CA ASP A 196 3.67 -52.19 57.33
C ASP A 196 2.92 -53.11 58.30
N ASP A 197 2.77 -54.38 57.92
CA ASP A 197 2.09 -55.38 58.76
C ASP A 197 2.84 -55.69 60.06
N ASP A 198 4.15 -55.41 60.11
CA ASP A 198 4.98 -55.58 61.31
C ASP A 198 5.02 -54.32 62.20
N ASP A 199 4.28 -53.27 61.83
CA ASP A 199 4.21 -52.03 62.61
C ASP A 199 3.77 -52.30 64.05
N THR A 200 4.57 -51.80 65.00
CA THR A 200 4.35 -52.02 66.43
C THR A 200 2.96 -51.58 66.92
N LYS A 201 2.37 -50.53 66.36
CA LYS A 201 1.03 -50.06 66.75
C LYS A 201 -0.07 -50.93 66.14
N LEU A 202 0.09 -51.37 64.88
CA LEU A 202 -0.83 -52.32 64.26
C LEU A 202 -0.82 -53.68 64.95
N ARG A 203 0.36 -54.18 65.37
CA ARG A 203 0.46 -55.43 66.16
C ARG A 203 -0.22 -55.30 67.52
N HIS A 204 -0.04 -54.18 68.22
CA HIS A 204 -0.76 -53.91 69.47
C HIS A 204 -2.27 -53.87 69.27
N LEU A 205 -2.73 -53.17 68.22
CA LEU A 205 -4.15 -53.06 67.88
C LEU A 205 -4.76 -54.45 67.58
N TRP A 206 -4.02 -55.31 66.88
CA TRP A 206 -4.41 -56.69 66.60
C TRP A 206 -4.52 -57.54 67.88
N ILE A 207 -3.54 -57.46 68.78
CA ILE A 207 -3.54 -58.20 70.05
C ILE A 207 -4.72 -57.79 70.93
N GLU A 208 -5.03 -56.49 71.02
CA GLU A 208 -6.07 -55.97 71.92
C GLU A 208 -7.49 -56.10 71.36
N TYR A 209 -7.69 -55.93 70.05
CA TYR A 209 -9.02 -55.78 69.44
C TYR A 209 -9.34 -56.77 68.30
N GLY A 210 -8.39 -57.64 67.93
CA GLY A 210 -8.57 -58.67 66.93
C GLY A 210 -8.51 -58.18 65.47
N ASP A 211 -8.75 -59.11 64.54
CA ASP A 211 -8.60 -58.90 63.09
C ASP A 211 -9.54 -57.83 62.53
N ASP A 212 -10.80 -57.77 62.97
CA ASP A 212 -11.80 -56.88 62.37
C ASP A 212 -11.42 -55.40 62.51
N VAL A 213 -10.99 -54.99 63.71
CA VAL A 213 -10.59 -53.60 63.99
C VAL A 213 -9.26 -53.27 63.30
N CYS A 214 -8.31 -54.21 63.30
CA CYS A 214 -7.03 -54.03 62.63
C CYS A 214 -7.21 -53.87 61.11
N ASN A 215 -8.01 -54.74 60.49
CA ASN A 215 -8.32 -54.68 59.06
C ASN A 215 -9.06 -53.39 58.71
N ALA A 216 -10.03 -52.95 59.52
CA ALA A 216 -10.73 -51.68 59.30
C ALA A 216 -9.77 -50.48 59.28
N VAL A 217 -8.76 -50.44 60.16
CA VAL A 217 -7.73 -49.38 60.18
C VAL A 217 -6.82 -49.47 58.97
N LYS A 218 -6.37 -50.66 58.57
CA LYS A 218 -5.56 -50.84 57.34
C LYS A 218 -6.30 -50.40 56.08
N THR A 219 -7.59 -50.73 56.00
CA THR A 219 -8.47 -50.28 54.92
C THR A 219 -8.60 -48.76 54.92
N ALA A 220 -8.89 -48.14 56.07
CA ALA A 220 -8.99 -46.69 56.16
C ALA A 220 -7.69 -45.96 55.77
N LEU A 221 -6.52 -46.49 56.16
CA LEU A 221 -5.22 -45.93 55.76
C LEU A 221 -4.99 -46.03 54.25
N SER A 222 -5.41 -47.14 53.64
CA SER A 222 -5.33 -47.35 52.20
C SER A 222 -6.29 -46.43 51.42
N GLU A 223 -7.54 -46.26 51.91
CA GLU A 223 -8.52 -45.34 51.34
C GLU A 223 -8.05 -43.88 51.38
N VAL A 224 -7.35 -43.46 52.45
CA VAL A 224 -6.77 -42.10 52.55
C VAL A 224 -5.67 -41.89 51.52
N ASN A 225 -4.82 -42.88 51.27
CA ASN A 225 -3.80 -42.82 50.22
C ASN A 225 -4.43 -42.76 48.82
N GLU A 226 -5.48 -43.53 48.56
CA GLU A 226 -6.16 -43.54 47.26
C GLU A 226 -6.91 -42.23 46.99
N TYR A 227 -7.49 -41.61 48.02
CA TYR A 227 -8.24 -40.37 47.89
C TYR A 227 -7.36 -39.12 47.82
N ASN A 228 -6.38 -38.96 48.72
CA ASN A 228 -5.47 -37.79 48.77
C ASN A 228 -4.20 -38.07 49.59
N ALA A 229 -3.30 -38.92 49.07
CA ALA A 229 -2.05 -39.28 49.75
C ALA A 229 -1.22 -38.07 50.24
N SER A 230 -1.06 -37.04 49.41
CA SER A 230 -0.21 -35.89 49.73
C SER A 230 -0.84 -34.89 50.70
N GLY A 231 -2.16 -34.71 50.66
CA GLY A 231 -2.85 -33.68 51.45
C GLY A 231 -3.57 -34.21 52.69
N ARG A 232 -4.11 -35.44 52.64
CA ARG A 232 -4.92 -36.08 53.71
C ARG A 232 -6.09 -35.24 54.26
N TYR A 233 -6.50 -34.18 53.56
CA TYR A 233 -7.68 -33.38 53.86
C TYR A 233 -8.80 -33.66 52.85
N VAL A 234 -10.03 -33.37 53.27
CA VAL A 234 -11.23 -33.47 52.43
C VAL A 234 -11.15 -32.42 51.31
N VAL A 235 -11.27 -32.85 50.05
CA VAL A 235 -11.27 -31.97 48.88
C VAL A 235 -12.72 -31.79 48.41
N PRO A 236 -13.28 -30.57 48.45
CA PRO A 236 -14.60 -30.33 47.90
C PRO A 236 -14.62 -30.55 46.38
N GLU A 237 -15.60 -31.31 45.90
CA GLU A 237 -15.74 -31.64 44.48
C GLU A 237 -17.07 -31.16 43.91
N LEU A 238 -17.03 -30.65 42.69
CA LEU A 238 -18.23 -30.27 41.97
C LEU A 238 -18.85 -31.52 41.34
N TRP A 239 -20.13 -31.76 41.63
CA TRP A 239 -20.85 -32.96 41.17
C TRP A 239 -21.85 -32.64 40.06
N ASN A 240 -21.87 -33.44 39.01
CA ASN A 240 -22.88 -33.36 37.97
C ASN A 240 -24.04 -34.32 38.30
N PHE A 241 -25.04 -33.80 39.00
CA PHE A 241 -26.21 -34.58 39.43
C PHE A 241 -26.99 -35.24 38.29
N ARG A 242 -26.99 -34.65 37.08
CA ARG A 242 -27.68 -35.23 35.92
C ARG A 242 -26.98 -36.48 35.38
N LYS A 243 -25.66 -36.57 35.55
CA LYS A 243 -24.84 -37.68 35.05
C LYS A 243 -24.37 -38.62 36.15
N GLY A 244 -24.66 -38.32 37.42
CA GLY A 244 -24.28 -39.16 38.56
C GLY A 244 -22.77 -39.31 38.75
N ARG A 245 -21.97 -38.32 38.36
CA ARG A 245 -20.50 -38.34 38.50
C ARG A 245 -19.92 -36.96 38.78
N LYS A 246 -18.63 -36.90 39.15
CA LYS A 246 -17.85 -35.65 39.24
C LYS A 246 -18.01 -34.82 37.97
N ALA A 247 -18.21 -33.52 38.11
CA ALA A 247 -18.38 -32.59 37.01
C ALA A 247 -17.04 -32.36 36.29
N THR A 248 -17.08 -32.31 34.95
CA THR A 248 -15.87 -31.96 34.19
C THR A 248 -15.67 -30.45 34.16
N MET A 249 -14.43 -29.99 33.97
CA MET A 249 -14.12 -28.55 33.87
C MET A 249 -14.95 -27.84 32.79
N LYS A 250 -15.20 -28.50 31.66
CA LYS A 250 -16.07 -27.99 30.59
C LYS A 250 -17.53 -27.80 31.05
N GLU A 251 -18.04 -28.72 31.86
CA GLU A 251 -19.40 -28.63 32.43
C GLU A 251 -19.49 -27.47 33.45
N VAL A 252 -18.45 -27.31 34.28
CA VAL A 252 -18.36 -26.21 35.26
C VAL A 252 -18.26 -24.85 34.57
N LEU A 253 -17.36 -24.68 33.61
CA LEU A 253 -17.20 -23.42 32.86
C LEU A 253 -18.49 -23.04 32.13
N LYS A 254 -19.14 -24.00 31.46
CA LYS A 254 -20.42 -23.77 30.78
C LYS A 254 -21.49 -23.30 31.75
N TYR A 255 -21.55 -23.86 32.96
CA TYR A 255 -22.48 -23.42 33.99
C TYR A 255 -22.18 -21.99 34.45
N ILE A 256 -20.91 -21.67 34.76
CA ILE A 256 -20.50 -20.33 35.21
C ILE A 256 -20.81 -19.28 34.14
N PHE A 257 -20.43 -19.51 32.88
CA PHE A 257 -20.72 -18.56 31.79
C PHE A 257 -22.23 -18.34 31.60
N GLY A 258 -23.04 -19.40 31.69
CA GLY A 258 -24.50 -19.28 31.65
C GLY A 258 -25.08 -18.44 32.80
N GLN A 259 -24.51 -18.53 34.00
CA GLN A 259 -24.92 -17.69 35.15
C GLN A 259 -24.51 -16.22 34.96
N ILE A 260 -23.34 -15.95 34.41
CA ILE A 260 -22.87 -14.58 34.13
C ILE A 260 -23.74 -13.89 33.06
N GLU A 261 -24.14 -14.61 32.01
CA GLU A 261 -25.02 -14.06 30.97
C GLU A 261 -26.44 -13.79 31.49
N THR A 262 -26.96 -14.61 32.39
CA THR A 262 -28.30 -14.43 32.95
C THR A 262 -28.34 -13.31 34.02
N THR A 263 -27.27 -13.14 34.79
CA THR A 263 -27.14 -12.07 35.78
C THR A 263 -26.87 -10.70 35.14
N SER A 264 -26.10 -10.64 34.04
CA SER A 264 -25.90 -9.40 33.28
C SER A 264 -27.16 -8.91 32.56
N LYS A 265 -28.02 -9.82 32.09
CA LYS A 265 -29.34 -9.49 31.52
C LYS A 265 -30.35 -8.95 32.55
N ARG A 266 -30.25 -9.36 33.82
CA ARG A 266 -31.11 -8.86 34.91
C ARG A 266 -30.67 -7.50 35.49
N ARG A 267 -29.46 -7.02 35.16
CA ARG A 267 -28.89 -5.75 35.65
C ARG A 267 -28.99 -4.58 34.65
N ARG A 268 -29.58 -4.78 33.47
CA ARG A 268 -29.93 -3.67 32.57
C ARG A 268 -31.30 -3.12 33.02
N PRO A 269 -31.39 -1.87 33.51
CA PRO A 269 -32.67 -1.24 33.79
C PRO A 269 -33.47 -1.00 32.51
#